data_AF-A0A959R1T4-F1
#
_entry.id   AF-A0A959R1T4-F1
#
_cell.length_a   1.000
_cell.length_b   1.000
_cell.length_c   1.000
_cell.angle_alpha   90.00
_cell.angle_beta   90.00
_cell.angle_gamma   90.00
#
_symmetry.space_group_name_H-M   'P 1'
#
loop_
_entity.id
_entity.type
_entity.pdbx_description
1 polymer ?
#
loop_
_entity_poly.entity_id
_entity_poly.type
_entity_poly.pdbx_seq_one_letter_code
_entity_poly.pdbx_strand_id
1 'polypeptide(L)'
;MKKISFFASFIIFSSMLYFTACQQNSDTNDVSENLEEAGESVADAFRSDREELKADLEDARDKINARIAELNKQMQDAGADVESTLSKQVEKLESQRVAVEKQITKLGEVIDSNFERFKTNVKEALEEIDQELKDTF
;
A
#
# COMPACT_ATOMS: atom_id res chain seq x y z
N MET A 1 -14.59 35.13 41.51
CA MET A 1 -14.18 35.45 40.13
C MET A 1 -12.80 34.85 39.87
N LYS A 2 -12.72 33.73 39.14
CA LYS A 2 -11.48 33.03 38.77
C LYS A 2 -11.69 32.44 37.38
N LYS A 3 -11.45 33.22 36.31
CA LYS A 3 -11.49 32.75 34.91
C LYS A 3 -10.60 33.64 34.02
N ILE A 4 -9.34 33.81 34.39
CA ILE A 4 -8.33 34.41 33.49
C ILE A 4 -7.02 33.65 33.72
N SER A 5 -6.92 32.43 33.20
CA SER A 5 -5.63 31.71 33.15
C SER A 5 -5.54 30.70 32.00
N PHE A 6 -6.44 30.77 31.00
CA PHE A 6 -6.44 29.81 29.89
C PHE A 6 -6.10 30.43 28.52
N PHE A 7 -6.10 31.76 28.39
CA PHE A 7 -5.84 32.45 27.12
C PHE A 7 -4.38 32.88 26.90
N ALA A 8 -3.52 32.80 27.93
CA ALA A 8 -2.13 33.24 27.82
C ALA A 8 -1.17 32.17 27.26
N SER A 9 -1.62 30.91 27.14
CA SER A 9 -0.75 29.80 26.70
C SER A 9 -0.78 29.50 25.20
N PHE A 10 -1.68 30.14 24.43
CA PHE A 10 -1.82 29.88 22.99
C PHE A 10 -1.01 30.85 22.11
N ILE A 11 -0.48 31.94 22.67
CA ILE A 11 0.22 32.99 21.92
C ILE A 11 1.74 32.69 21.78
N ILE A 12 2.30 31.77 22.57
CA ILE A 12 3.75 31.51 22.58
C ILE A 12 4.18 30.48 21.51
N PHE A 13 3.26 29.67 20.96
CA PHE A 13 3.62 28.70 19.91
C PHE A 13 3.58 29.29 18.49
N SER A 14 3.00 30.49 18.32
CA SER A 14 2.83 31.12 17.00
C SER A 14 3.99 32.03 16.59
N SER A 15 5.01 32.20 17.44
CA SER A 15 6.17 33.08 17.19
C SER A 15 7.41 32.36 16.65
N MET A 16 7.39 31.03 16.48
CA MET A 16 8.51 30.28 15.88
C MET A 16 8.50 30.24 14.34
N LEU A 17 7.50 30.84 13.68
CA LEU A 17 7.43 30.89 12.21
C LEU A 17 7.99 32.19 11.59
N TYR A 18 8.60 33.09 12.37
CA TYR A 18 9.10 34.38 11.88
C TYR A 18 10.62 34.47 11.70
N PHE A 19 11.37 33.38 11.85
CA PHE A 19 12.85 33.38 11.71
C PHE A 19 13.40 32.60 10.51
N THR A 20 12.57 32.15 9.54
CA THR A 20 13.09 31.51 8.31
C THR A 20 13.24 32.46 7.13
N ALA A 21 12.89 33.74 7.28
CA ALA A 21 13.12 34.75 6.26
C ALA A 21 14.49 35.41 6.47
N CYS A 22 15.55 34.70 6.08
CA CYS A 22 16.66 35.25 5.29
C CYS A 22 17.82 34.26 5.15
N GLN A 23 18.18 34.05 3.89
CA GLN A 23 19.55 33.82 3.41
C GLN A 23 20.08 32.38 3.42
N GLN A 24 19.61 31.61 2.44
CA GLN A 24 20.50 30.69 1.73
C GLN A 24 20.03 30.57 0.28
N ASN A 25 20.84 31.09 -0.65
CA ASN A 25 20.81 30.61 -2.03
C ASN A 25 21.21 29.13 -1.95
N SER A 26 20.23 28.24 -1.99
CA SER A 26 20.45 26.81 -2.16
C SER A 26 19.53 26.37 -3.28
N ASP A 27 20.17 25.81 -4.29
CA ASP A 27 19.65 25.43 -5.58
C ASP A 27 18.27 24.79 -5.46
N THR A 28 17.29 25.40 -6.12
CA THR A 28 15.92 24.86 -6.27
C THR A 28 15.93 23.45 -6.92
N ASN A 29 16.99 23.12 -7.65
CA ASN A 29 17.26 21.77 -8.15
C ASN A 29 17.42 20.74 -7.03
N ASP A 30 18.10 21.06 -5.93
CA ASP A 30 18.33 20.12 -4.82
C ASP A 30 17.00 19.74 -4.14
N VAL A 31 16.06 20.68 -3.99
CA VAL A 31 14.77 20.40 -3.33
C VAL A 31 13.89 19.49 -4.19
N SER A 32 13.87 19.70 -5.50
CA SER A 32 13.11 18.88 -6.45
C SER A 32 13.66 17.46 -6.52
N GLU A 33 14.98 17.31 -6.61
CA GLU A 33 15.66 16.00 -6.65
C GLU A 33 15.42 15.19 -5.36
N ASN A 34 15.49 15.82 -4.18
CA ASN A 34 15.23 15.14 -2.90
C ASN A 34 13.77 14.66 -2.77
N LEU A 35 12.80 15.38 -3.34
CA LEU A 35 11.39 14.99 -3.34
C LEU A 35 11.10 13.85 -4.33
N GLU A 36 11.75 13.86 -5.50
CA GLU A 36 11.70 12.74 -6.45
C GLU A 36 12.26 11.47 -5.81
N GLU A 37 13.45 11.54 -5.20
CA GLU A 37 14.09 10.40 -4.54
C GLU A 37 13.24 9.85 -3.38
N ALA A 38 12.65 10.73 -2.57
CA ALA A 38 11.72 10.31 -1.52
C ALA A 38 10.45 9.64 -2.08
N GLY A 39 9.93 10.15 -3.20
CA GLY A 39 8.79 9.57 -3.92
C GLY A 39 9.10 8.18 -4.49
N GLU A 40 10.28 8.00 -5.08
CA GLU A 40 10.78 6.72 -5.57
C GLU A 40 10.98 5.72 -4.43
N SER A 41 11.54 6.13 -3.29
CA SER A 41 11.72 5.26 -2.13
C SER A 41 10.39 4.74 -1.56
N VAL A 42 9.38 5.61 -1.44
CA VAL A 42 8.03 5.24 -1.00
C VAL A 42 7.37 4.31 -2.02
N ALA A 43 7.57 4.60 -3.31
CA ALA A 43 7.06 3.79 -4.41
C ALA A 43 7.64 2.36 -4.39
N ASP A 44 8.93 2.22 -4.14
CA ASP A 44 9.62 0.93 -4.05
C ASP A 44 9.19 0.14 -2.81
N ALA A 45 9.05 0.79 -1.65
CA ALA A 45 8.53 0.15 -0.45
C ALA A 45 7.11 -0.39 -0.68
N PHE A 46 6.24 0.42 -1.28
CA PHE A 46 4.88 -0.01 -1.63
C PHE A 46 4.86 -1.18 -2.62
N ARG A 47 5.78 -1.19 -3.60
CA ARG A 47 5.94 -2.30 -4.53
C ARG A 47 6.41 -3.58 -3.83
N SER A 48 7.34 -3.46 -2.88
CA SER A 48 7.84 -4.58 -2.09
C SER A 48 6.73 -5.22 -1.24
N ASP A 49 6.00 -4.43 -0.45
CA ASP A 49 4.91 -4.92 0.40
C ASP A 49 3.81 -5.61 -0.44
N ARG A 50 3.56 -5.11 -1.65
CA ARG A 50 2.67 -5.77 -2.62
C ARG A 50 3.17 -7.14 -3.00
N GLU A 51 4.43 -7.22 -3.43
CA GLU A 51 5.01 -8.45 -3.96
C GLU A 51 5.01 -9.53 -2.87
N GLU A 52 5.27 -9.14 -1.62
CA GLU A 52 5.12 -10.01 -0.45
C GLU A 52 3.67 -10.49 -0.26
N LEU A 53 2.69 -9.58 -0.23
CA LEU A 53 1.28 -9.98 -0.09
C LEU A 53 0.80 -10.87 -1.25
N LYS A 54 1.26 -10.60 -2.47
CA LYS A 54 0.95 -11.44 -3.64
C LYS A 54 1.55 -12.84 -3.45
N ALA A 55 2.80 -12.93 -3.01
CA ALA A 55 3.46 -14.20 -2.75
C ALA A 55 2.74 -15.00 -1.65
N ASP A 56 2.29 -14.35 -0.58
CA ASP A 56 1.52 -14.98 0.49
C ASP A 56 0.18 -15.55 -0.01
N LEU A 57 -0.51 -14.81 -0.88
CA LEU A 57 -1.76 -15.28 -1.49
C LEU A 57 -1.53 -16.45 -2.46
N GLU A 58 -0.45 -16.41 -3.24
CA GLU A 58 -0.06 -17.51 -4.13
C GLU A 58 0.32 -18.77 -3.33
N ASP A 59 1.07 -18.64 -2.25
CA ASP A 59 1.38 -19.75 -1.33
C ASP A 59 0.11 -20.31 -0.67
N ALA A 60 -0.82 -19.45 -0.25
CA ALA A 60 -2.11 -19.89 0.29
C ALA A 60 -2.93 -20.68 -0.75
N ARG A 61 -2.97 -20.22 -2.01
CA ARG A 61 -3.61 -20.95 -3.12
C ARG A 61 -2.97 -22.32 -3.32
N ASP A 62 -1.65 -22.39 -3.30
CA ASP A 62 -0.92 -23.64 -3.56
C ASP A 62 -1.09 -24.65 -2.42
N LYS A 63 -1.14 -24.20 -1.17
CA LYS A 63 -1.51 -25.02 0.00
C LYS A 63 -2.93 -25.58 -0.12
N ILE A 64 -3.89 -24.76 -0.58
CA ILE A 64 -5.27 -25.22 -0.83
C ILE A 64 -5.27 -26.31 -1.92
N ASN A 65 -4.56 -26.09 -3.02
CA ASN A 65 -4.44 -27.08 -4.11
C ASN A 65 -3.84 -28.40 -3.63
N ALA A 66 -2.76 -28.34 -2.86
CA ALA A 66 -2.13 -29.53 -2.27
C ALA A 66 -3.11 -30.28 -1.36
N ARG A 67 -3.89 -29.56 -0.54
CA ARG A 67 -4.89 -30.18 0.34
C ARG A 67 -6.03 -30.82 -0.44
N ILE A 68 -6.52 -30.19 -1.51
CA ILE A 68 -7.53 -30.77 -2.41
C ILE A 68 -7.01 -32.07 -3.03
N ALA A 69 -5.78 -32.07 -3.55
CA ALA A 69 -5.17 -33.26 -4.15
C ALA A 69 -5.08 -34.42 -3.14
N GLU A 70 -4.67 -34.13 -1.90
CA GLU A 70 -4.60 -35.12 -0.82
C GLU A 70 -5.99 -35.67 -0.45
N LEU A 71 -7.00 -34.82 -0.33
CA LEU A 71 -8.37 -35.25 -0.04
C LEU A 71 -8.95 -36.11 -1.18
N ASN A 72 -8.68 -35.75 -2.44
CA ASN A 72 -9.09 -36.53 -3.59
C ASN A 72 -8.43 -37.91 -3.61
N LYS A 73 -7.16 -38.01 -3.19
CA LYS A 73 -6.49 -39.31 -3.03
C LYS A 73 -7.13 -40.13 -1.91
N GLN A 74 -7.42 -39.52 -0.76
CA GLN A 74 -8.10 -40.20 0.34
C GLN A 74 -9.50 -40.68 -0.05
N MET A 75 -10.21 -39.97 -0.93
CA MET A 75 -11.50 -40.40 -1.46
C MET A 75 -11.43 -41.69 -2.27
N GLN A 76 -10.36 -41.89 -3.05
CA GLN A 76 -10.19 -43.09 -3.87
C GLN A 76 -10.08 -44.38 -3.03
N ASP A 77 -9.57 -44.27 -1.81
CA ASP A 77 -9.38 -45.38 -0.88
C ASP A 77 -10.50 -45.48 0.18
N ALA A 78 -11.48 -44.58 0.15
CA ALA A 78 -12.50 -44.42 1.19
C ALA A 78 -13.82 -45.17 0.88
N GLY A 79 -14.53 -45.58 1.93
CA GLY A 79 -15.92 -46.05 1.82
C GLY A 79 -16.92 -44.90 1.62
N ALA A 80 -18.11 -45.21 1.12
CA ALA A 80 -19.12 -44.24 0.65
C ALA A 80 -19.47 -43.09 1.65
N ASP A 81 -19.55 -43.37 2.96
CA ASP A 81 -19.85 -42.34 3.97
C ASP A 81 -18.69 -41.36 4.17
N VAL A 82 -17.46 -41.85 4.06
CA VAL A 82 -16.24 -41.05 4.16
C VAL A 82 -16.06 -40.21 2.89
N GLU A 83 -16.39 -40.79 1.73
CA GLU A 83 -16.36 -40.11 0.44
C GLU A 83 -17.24 -38.85 0.42
N SER A 84 -18.48 -38.92 0.95
CA SER A 84 -19.37 -37.76 1.03
C SER A 84 -18.80 -36.63 1.89
N THR A 85 -18.13 -36.98 2.99
CA THR A 85 -17.53 -36.00 3.91
C THR A 85 -16.30 -35.33 3.31
N LEU A 86 -15.48 -36.10 2.57
CA LEU A 86 -14.31 -35.58 1.87
C LEU A 86 -14.72 -34.69 0.69
N SER A 87 -15.75 -35.08 -0.07
CA SER A 87 -16.28 -34.28 -1.18
C SER A 87 -16.72 -32.88 -0.73
N LYS A 88 -17.44 -32.77 0.40
CA LYS A 88 -17.83 -31.47 0.96
C LYS A 88 -16.64 -30.60 1.38
N GLN A 89 -15.56 -31.22 1.87
CA GLN A 89 -14.34 -30.51 2.22
C GLN A 89 -13.61 -30.01 0.97
N VAL A 90 -13.58 -30.81 -0.10
CA VAL A 90 -13.02 -30.43 -1.40
C VAL A 90 -13.80 -29.24 -1.97
N GLU A 91 -15.13 -29.30 -2.03
CA GLU A 91 -15.97 -28.19 -2.51
C GLU A 91 -15.72 -26.88 -1.74
N LYS A 92 -15.60 -26.97 -0.41
CA LYS A 92 -15.28 -25.80 0.42
C LYS A 92 -13.91 -25.23 0.07
N LEU A 93 -12.90 -26.08 -0.10
CA LEU A 93 -11.55 -25.67 -0.44
C LEU A 93 -11.48 -25.08 -1.85
N GLU A 94 -12.22 -25.62 -2.82
CA GLU A 94 -12.32 -25.05 -4.17
C GLU A 94 -12.92 -23.64 -4.15
N SER A 95 -13.97 -23.44 -3.35
CA SER A 95 -14.56 -22.11 -3.14
C SER A 95 -13.55 -21.13 -2.51
N GLN A 96 -12.77 -21.59 -1.52
CA GLN A 96 -11.71 -20.79 -0.91
C GLN A 96 -10.59 -20.46 -1.91
N ARG A 97 -10.19 -21.41 -2.77
CA ARG A 97 -9.21 -21.19 -3.84
C ARG A 97 -9.67 -20.08 -4.79
N VAL A 98 -10.91 -20.16 -5.27
CA VAL A 98 -11.49 -19.16 -6.17
C VAL A 98 -11.53 -17.78 -5.51
N ALA A 99 -11.84 -17.72 -4.21
CA ALA A 99 -11.80 -16.48 -3.46
C ALA A 99 -10.38 -15.88 -3.41
N VAL A 100 -9.36 -16.71 -3.15
CA VAL A 100 -7.95 -16.28 -3.15
C VAL A 100 -7.51 -15.80 -4.53
N GLU A 101 -7.81 -16.55 -5.60
CA GLU A 101 -7.52 -16.15 -6.98
C GLU A 101 -8.13 -14.79 -7.32
N LYS A 102 -9.38 -14.54 -6.89
CA LYS A 102 -10.02 -13.25 -7.07
C LYS A 102 -9.31 -12.12 -6.32
N GLN A 103 -8.79 -12.38 -5.12
CA GLN A 103 -8.00 -11.38 -4.38
C GLN A 103 -6.66 -11.11 -5.04
N ILE A 104 -5.98 -12.14 -5.58
CA ILE A 104 -4.74 -11.98 -6.35
C ILE A 104 -4.98 -11.08 -7.57
N THR A 105 -6.04 -11.34 -8.35
CA THR A 105 -6.39 -10.51 -9.51
C THR A 105 -6.68 -9.06 -9.12
N LYS A 106 -7.50 -8.86 -8.07
CA LYS A 106 -7.82 -7.51 -7.58
C LYS A 106 -6.60 -6.76 -7.06
N LEU A 107 -5.70 -7.45 -6.35
CA LEU A 107 -4.44 -6.88 -5.88
C LEU A 107 -3.59 -6.43 -7.08
N GLY A 108 -3.60 -7.17 -8.18
CA GLY A 108 -3.06 -6.76 -9.47
C GLY A 108 -3.62 -5.40 -9.93
N GLU A 109 -4.93 -5.36 -10.16
CA GLU A 109 -5.64 -4.22 -10.77
C GLU A 109 -5.63 -2.94 -9.91
N VAL A 110 -5.90 -3.07 -8.61
CA VAL A 110 -5.94 -1.93 -7.68
C VAL A 110 -4.57 -1.27 -7.57
N ILE A 111 -3.51 -2.07 -7.63
CA ILE A 111 -2.17 -1.53 -7.45
C ILE A 111 -1.66 -0.86 -8.71
N ASP A 112 -1.82 -1.49 -9.86
CA ASP A 112 -1.36 -0.87 -11.10
C ASP A 112 -2.07 0.48 -11.32
N SER A 113 -3.36 0.57 -10.99
CA SER A 113 -4.11 1.83 -11.09
C SER A 113 -3.75 2.89 -10.03
N ASN A 114 -3.60 2.52 -8.76
CA ASN A 114 -3.28 3.48 -7.70
C ASN A 114 -1.83 3.95 -7.76
N PHE A 115 -0.91 3.08 -8.17
CA PHE A 115 0.52 3.41 -8.26
C PHE A 115 0.83 4.36 -9.41
N GLU A 116 0.22 4.15 -10.59
CA GLU A 116 0.35 5.10 -11.69
C GLU A 116 -0.20 6.48 -11.30
N ARG A 117 -1.34 6.52 -10.60
CA ARG A 117 -1.89 7.79 -10.09
C ARG A 117 -0.95 8.47 -9.10
N PHE A 118 -0.35 7.72 -8.17
CA PHE A 118 0.61 8.28 -7.22
C PHE A 118 1.80 8.94 -7.93
N LYS A 119 2.42 8.24 -8.89
CA LYS A 119 3.53 8.80 -9.69
C LYS A 119 3.12 10.05 -10.45
N THR A 120 1.94 10.06 -11.07
CA THR A 120 1.42 11.25 -11.75
C THR A 120 1.26 12.42 -10.80
N ASN A 121 0.61 12.21 -9.64
CA ASN A 121 0.40 13.28 -8.66
C ASN A 121 1.72 13.85 -8.11
N VAL A 122 2.72 13.00 -7.87
CA VAL A 122 4.05 13.45 -7.42
C VAL A 122 4.72 14.29 -8.51
N LYS A 123 4.68 13.85 -9.76
CA LYS A 123 5.21 14.62 -10.89
C LYS A 123 4.51 15.97 -11.07
N GLU A 124 3.18 15.98 -11.01
CA GLU A 124 2.40 17.22 -11.09
C GLU A 124 2.78 18.18 -9.96
N ALA A 125 2.89 17.70 -8.72
CA ALA A 125 3.31 18.53 -7.59
C ALA A 125 4.74 19.09 -7.76
N LEU A 126 5.66 18.29 -8.31
CA LEU A 126 7.02 18.73 -8.61
C LEU A 126 7.06 19.79 -9.72
N GLU A 127 6.28 19.59 -10.79
CA GLU A 127 6.16 20.55 -11.88
C GLU A 127 5.54 21.89 -11.42
N GLU A 128 4.54 21.84 -10.53
CA GLU A 128 3.94 23.03 -9.92
C GLU A 128 4.97 23.80 -9.06
N ILE A 129 5.73 23.08 -8.22
CA ILE A 129 6.79 23.69 -7.40
C ILE A 129 7.87 24.32 -8.29
N ASP A 130 8.34 23.63 -9.33
CA ASP A 130 9.34 24.15 -10.26
C ASP A 130 8.84 25.41 -11.00
N GLN A 131 7.57 25.45 -11.40
CA GLN A 131 6.96 26.63 -12.03
C GLN A 131 6.85 27.81 -11.06
N GLU A 132 6.35 27.59 -9.83
CA GLU A 132 6.27 28.64 -8.81
C GLU A 132 7.64 29.23 -8.49
N LEU A 133 8.67 28.39 -8.44
CA LEU A 133 10.05 28.83 -8.22
C LEU A 133 10.59 29.64 -9.41
N LYS A 134 10.27 29.27 -10.65
CA LYS A 134 10.64 30.03 -11.86
C LYS A 134 9.94 31.38 -11.99
N ASP A 135 8.68 31.49 -11.55
CA ASP A 135 7.92 32.75 -11.62
C ASP A 135 8.31 33.74 -10.50
N THR A 136 8.96 33.25 -9.44
CA THR A 136 9.35 34.06 -8.27
C THR A 136 10.74 34.72 -8.40
N PHE A 137 11.57 34.30 -9.37
CA PHE A 137 12.93 34.81 -9.62
C PHE A 137 13.13 35.31 -11.05
#